data_AF-A0A7S1HJP8-F1
#
_entry.id   AF-A0A7S1HJP8-F1
#
_cell.length_a   1.000
_cell.length_b   1.000
_cell.length_c   1.000
_cell.angle_alpha   90.00
_cell.angle_beta   90.00
_cell.angle_gamma   90.00
#
_symmetry.space_group_name_H-M   'P 1'
#
loop_
_entity.id
_entity.type
_entity.pdbx_description
1 polymer ?
#
loop_
_entity_poly.entity_id
_entity_poly.type
_entity_poly.pdbx_seq_one_letter_code
_entity_poly.pdbx_strand_id
1 'polypeptide(L)'
;RRWHMRAWCDLRKEFRDFALGRVLSYTMLDQAAPKLRRQDVDWNKFVNLKVVAHPEFGEEHQRLLRREYFAGKASLNLRVRKALASYVVQDLRLATDLKRDRPPQFQLYLENSESLGDLFSVGSVPS
;
A
#
# COMPACT_ATOMS: atom_id res chain seq x y z
N ARG A 1 -15.42 -1.83 -2.38
CA ARG A 1 -14.09 -2.50 -2.32
C ARG A 1 -13.99 -3.48 -3.48
N ARG A 2 -12.84 -3.55 -4.19
CA ARG A 2 -12.59 -4.52 -5.27
C ARG A 2 -11.77 -5.68 -4.69
N TRP A 3 -12.09 -6.91 -5.04
CA TRP A 3 -11.30 -8.08 -4.66
C TRP A 3 -10.12 -8.24 -5.61
N HIS A 4 -8.93 -8.44 -5.06
CA HIS A 4 -7.70 -8.65 -5.81
C HIS A 4 -7.15 -10.05 -5.50
N MET A 5 -6.65 -10.72 -6.53
CA MET A 5 -5.91 -11.97 -6.42
C MET A 5 -4.46 -11.73 -6.80
N ARG A 6 -3.52 -12.12 -5.94
CA ARG A 6 -2.09 -12.04 -6.24
C ARG A 6 -1.60 -13.37 -6.81
N ALA A 7 -0.99 -13.34 -7.99
CA ALA A 7 -0.53 -14.53 -8.70
C ALA A 7 0.70 -14.25 -9.56
N TRP A 8 1.41 -15.33 -9.94
CA TRP A 8 2.48 -15.26 -10.92
C TRP A 8 1.91 -14.94 -12.31
N CYS A 9 2.41 -13.87 -12.94
CA CYS A 9 2.06 -13.50 -14.30
C CYS A 9 3.08 -14.09 -15.27
N ASP A 10 2.71 -15.13 -16.01
CA ASP A 10 3.66 -15.79 -16.90
C ASP A 10 4.14 -14.90 -18.05
N LEU A 11 3.32 -13.94 -18.50
CA LEU A 11 3.70 -12.96 -19.53
C LEU A 11 4.80 -12.00 -19.04
N ARG A 12 4.70 -11.53 -17.80
CA ARG A 12 5.60 -10.51 -17.23
C ARG A 12 6.69 -11.07 -16.33
N LYS A 13 6.65 -12.38 -16.07
CA LYS A 13 7.57 -13.10 -15.19
C LYS A 13 7.73 -12.45 -13.81
N GLU A 14 6.61 -12.02 -13.23
CA GLU A 14 6.57 -11.43 -11.88
C GLU A 14 5.23 -11.69 -11.17
N PHE A 15 5.20 -11.50 -9.84
CA PHE A 15 3.96 -11.58 -9.06
C PHE A 15 3.18 -10.27 -9.15
N ARG A 16 1.91 -10.34 -9.56
CA ARG A 16 1.02 -9.19 -9.72
C ARG A 16 -0.33 -9.41 -9.08
N ASP A 17 -1.02 -8.30 -8.82
CA ASP A 17 -2.39 -8.30 -8.35
C ASP A 17 -3.35 -8.13 -9.52
N PHE A 18 -4.31 -9.02 -9.62
CA PHE A 18 -5.35 -9.04 -10.64
C PHE A 18 -6.69 -8.71 -9.99
N ALA A 19 -7.45 -7.80 -10.60
CA ALA A 19 -8.82 -7.54 -10.15
C ALA A 19 -9.69 -8.77 -10.44
N LEU A 20 -10.14 -9.45 -9.39
CA LEU A 20 -10.87 -10.72 -9.51
C LEU A 20 -12.16 -10.55 -10.31
N GLY A 21 -12.85 -9.42 -10.16
CA GLY A 21 -14.06 -9.11 -10.93
C GLY A 21 -13.85 -8.87 -12.44
N ARG A 22 -12.60 -8.90 -12.93
CA ARG A 22 -12.28 -8.85 -14.38
C ARG A 22 -11.92 -10.22 -14.95
N VAL A 23 -11.88 -11.27 -14.12
CA VAL A 23 -11.63 -12.64 -14.58
C VAL A 23 -12.95 -13.21 -15.07
N LEU A 24 -13.07 -13.42 -16.39
CA LEU A 24 -14.29 -13.91 -17.02
C LEU A 24 -14.37 -15.45 -17.02
N SER A 25 -13.22 -16.12 -17.07
CA SER A 25 -13.12 -17.58 -17.07
C SER A 25 -11.74 -18.01 -16.57
N TYR A 26 -11.63 -19.29 -16.23
CA TYR A 26 -10.37 -19.93 -15.86
C TYR A 26 -10.36 -21.37 -16.36
N THR A 27 -9.16 -21.91 -16.57
CA THR A 27 -8.94 -23.31 -16.92
C THR A 27 -7.87 -23.87 -16.00
N MET A 28 -8.09 -25.06 -15.46
CA MET A 28 -7.08 -25.77 -14.68
C MET A 28 -6.06 -26.41 -15.63
N LEU A 29 -4.77 -26.20 -15.37
CA LEU A 29 -3.70 -26.83 -16.12
C LEU A 29 -3.14 -27.99 -15.30
N ASP A 30 -2.89 -29.12 -15.95
CA ASP A 30 -2.17 -30.25 -15.36
C ASP A 30 -0.65 -30.02 -15.43
N GLN A 31 -0.22 -28.89 -14.88
CA GLN A 31 1.17 -28.44 -14.87
C GLN A 31 1.48 -27.79 -13.53
N ALA A 32 2.70 -28.00 -13.03
CA ALA A 32 3.16 -27.34 -11.83
C ALA A 32 3.24 -25.82 -12.04
N ALA A 33 2.90 -25.05 -11.00
CA ALA A 33 3.05 -23.61 -11.03
C ALA A 33 4.53 -23.22 -11.21
N PRO A 34 4.89 -22.36 -12.19
CA PRO A 34 6.28 -21.98 -12.44
C PRO A 34 6.97 -21.30 -11.25
N LYS A 35 6.18 -20.60 -10.43
CA LYS A 35 6.61 -19.97 -9.19
C LYS A 35 5.57 -20.17 -8.10
N LEU A 36 6.06 -20.46 -6.90
CA LEU A 36 5.25 -20.65 -5.71
C LEU A 36 5.19 -19.36 -4.89
N ARG A 37 4.14 -19.21 -4.07
CA ARG A 37 3.97 -18.06 -3.16
C ARG A 37 5.21 -17.72 -2.33
N ARG A 38 5.99 -18.73 -1.91
CA ARG A 38 7.24 -18.54 -1.14
C ARG A 38 8.33 -17.79 -1.91
N GLN A 39 8.24 -17.74 -3.24
CA GLN A 39 9.18 -17.04 -4.11
C GLN A 39 8.74 -15.60 -4.42
N ASP A 40 7.56 -15.18 -3.94
CA ASP A 40 7.09 -13.81 -4.05
C ASP A 40 7.78 -12.92 -3.02
N VAL A 41 8.84 -12.26 -3.44
CA VAL A 41 9.70 -11.46 -2.55
C VAL A 41 8.89 -10.36 -1.85
N ASP A 42 8.02 -9.67 -2.56
CA ASP A 42 7.27 -8.54 -2.00
C ASP A 42 6.12 -8.99 -1.10
N TRP A 43 5.53 -10.16 -1.37
CA TRP A 43 4.58 -10.74 -0.43
C TRP A 43 5.27 -11.18 0.86
N ASN A 44 6.46 -11.79 0.77
CA ASN A 44 7.15 -12.34 1.93
C ASN A 44 7.98 -11.31 2.73
N LYS A 45 8.19 -10.11 2.18
CA LYS A 45 8.81 -8.97 2.90
C LYS A 45 7.76 -8.13 3.63
N PHE A 46 8.16 -7.57 4.76
CA PHE A 46 7.38 -6.60 5.52
C PHE A 46 8.04 -5.23 5.49
N VAL A 47 7.21 -4.19 5.52
CA VAL A 47 7.60 -2.78 5.68
C VAL A 47 6.81 -2.16 6.81
N ASN A 48 7.35 -1.11 7.42
CA ASN A 48 6.67 -0.35 8.45
C ASN A 48 6.23 0.99 7.87
N LEU A 49 4.94 1.26 7.92
CA LEU A 49 4.36 2.56 7.57
C LEU A 49 4.22 3.37 8.85
N LYS A 50 4.94 4.48 8.97
CA LYS A 50 4.83 5.39 10.11
C LYS A 50 3.81 6.47 9.78
N VAL A 51 2.60 6.31 10.31
CA VAL A 51 1.46 7.18 10.05
C VAL A 51 1.38 8.24 11.15
N VAL A 52 1.23 9.50 10.75
CA VAL A 52 1.07 10.65 11.65
C VAL A 52 -0.12 11.51 11.19
N ALA A 53 -0.57 12.42 12.06
CA ALA A 53 -1.55 13.44 11.65
C ALA A 53 -0.88 14.36 10.63
N HIS A 54 -1.64 14.86 9.65
CA HIS A 54 -1.07 15.72 8.62
C HIS A 54 -0.47 16.98 9.27
N PRO A 55 0.82 17.30 9.00
CA PRO A 55 1.56 18.32 9.76
C PRO A 55 1.05 19.75 9.55
N GLU A 56 0.34 20.01 8.45
CA GLU A 56 -0.24 21.34 8.15
C GLU A 56 -1.51 21.68 8.94
N PHE A 57 -2.06 20.73 9.71
CA PHE A 57 -3.10 21.10 10.67
C PHE A 57 -2.52 21.82 11.87
N GLY A 58 -3.29 22.74 12.45
CA GLY A 58 -3.00 23.30 13.76
C GLY A 58 -2.98 22.23 14.86
N GLU A 59 -2.29 22.51 15.96
CA GLU A 59 -2.05 21.52 17.02
C GLU A 59 -3.33 20.89 17.60
N GLU A 60 -4.40 21.66 17.74
CA GLU A 60 -5.68 21.18 18.26
C GLU A 60 -6.28 20.08 17.39
N HIS A 61 -6.28 20.29 16.07
CA HIS A 61 -6.80 19.31 15.12
C HIS A 61 -5.86 18.10 15.04
N GLN A 62 -4.53 18.30 15.08
CA GLN A 62 -3.61 17.16 15.20
C GLN A 62 -3.85 16.36 16.49
N ARG A 63 -4.13 17.01 17.63
CA ARG A 63 -4.49 16.31 18.89
C ARG A 63 -5.77 15.48 18.74
N LEU A 64 -6.78 16.03 18.05
CA LEU A 64 -8.02 15.31 17.74
C LEU A 64 -7.74 14.05 16.90
N LEU A 65 -7.02 14.20 15.79
CA LEU A 65 -6.66 13.08 14.91
C LEU A 65 -5.84 12.01 15.64
N ARG A 66 -4.90 12.41 16.51
CA ARG A 66 -4.14 11.47 17.34
C ARG A 66 -5.04 10.65 18.27
N ARG A 67 -6.06 11.26 18.87
CA ARG A 67 -7.02 10.55 19.72
C ARG A 67 -7.89 9.57 18.91
N GLU A 68 -8.34 10.00 17.73
CA GLU A 68 -9.20 9.22 16.85
C GLU A 68 -8.47 8.02 16.22
N TYR A 69 -7.28 8.24 15.66
CA TYR A 69 -6.59 7.23 14.86
C TYR A 69 -5.48 6.50 15.63
N PHE A 70 -4.84 7.12 16.62
CA PHE A 70 -3.61 6.62 17.22
C PHE A 70 -3.72 6.34 18.73
N ALA A 71 -4.93 6.29 19.28
CA ALA A 71 -5.18 6.15 20.72
C ALA A 71 -4.39 7.19 21.56
N GLY A 72 -4.30 8.43 21.05
CA GLY A 72 -3.60 9.55 21.68
C GLY A 72 -2.08 9.57 21.47
N LYS A 73 -1.49 8.56 20.83
CA LYS A 73 -0.05 8.51 20.53
C LYS A 73 0.34 9.49 19.42
N ALA A 74 1.62 9.82 19.34
CA ALA A 74 2.16 10.72 18.31
C ALA A 74 2.09 10.12 16.89
N SER A 75 2.17 8.80 16.77
CA SER A 75 2.16 8.07 15.49
C SER A 75 1.56 6.67 15.64
N LEU A 76 1.13 6.11 14.51
CA LEU A 76 0.72 4.72 14.36
C LEU A 76 1.71 4.01 13.42
N ASN A 77 2.36 2.95 13.90
CA ASN A 77 3.27 2.15 13.09
C ASN A 77 2.53 0.89 12.60
N LEU A 78 2.33 0.80 11.28
CA LEU A 78 1.68 -0.34 10.64
C LEU A 78 2.73 -1.23 9.99
N ARG A 79 2.89 -2.45 10.51
CA ARG A 79 3.72 -3.48 9.89
C ARG A 79 2.88 -4.23 8.85
N VAL A 80 3.19 -4.05 7.58
CA VAL A 80 2.40 -4.59 6.46
C VAL A 80 3.31 -5.34 5.48
N ARG A 81 2.75 -6.30 4.73
CA ARG A 81 3.50 -6.92 3.63
C ARG A 81 3.82 -5.85 2.59
N LYS A 82 5.01 -5.89 1.99
CA LYS A 82 5.44 -4.90 0.99
C LYS A 82 4.44 -4.83 -0.17
N ALA A 83 3.97 -5.98 -0.65
CA ALA A 83 2.94 -6.07 -1.70
C ALA A 83 1.59 -5.40 -1.34
N LEU A 84 1.31 -5.15 -0.05
CA LEU A 84 0.07 -4.53 0.43
C LEU A 84 0.20 -3.05 0.78
N ALA A 85 1.43 -2.50 0.81
CA ALA A 85 1.70 -1.16 1.32
C ALA A 85 0.92 -0.07 0.57
N SER A 86 0.85 -0.15 -0.76
CA SER A 86 0.12 0.81 -1.60
C SER A 86 -1.38 0.81 -1.33
N TYR A 87 -1.99 -0.36 -1.10
CA TYR A 87 -3.41 -0.46 -0.74
C TYR A 87 -3.69 0.18 0.62
N VAL A 88 -2.80 0.01 1.60
CA VAL A 88 -2.97 0.62 2.93
C VAL A 88 -2.86 2.13 2.85
N VAL A 89 -1.91 2.66 2.06
CA VAL A 89 -1.81 4.10 1.79
C VAL A 89 -3.09 4.66 1.17
N GLN A 90 -3.68 3.94 0.21
CA GLN A 90 -4.92 4.35 -0.44
C GLN A 90 -6.15 4.24 0.46
N ASP A 91 -6.32 3.14 1.21
CA ASP A 91 -7.48 2.90 2.09
C ASP A 91 -7.51 3.91 3.25
N LEU A 92 -6.34 4.25 3.80
CA LEU A 92 -6.21 5.27 4.85
C LEU A 92 -6.07 6.71 4.31
N ARG A 93 -6.03 6.89 2.97
CA ARG A 93 -5.78 8.19 2.30
C ARG A 93 -4.60 8.93 2.94
N LEU A 94 -3.46 8.27 3.03
CA LEU A 94 -2.24 8.88 3.56
C LEU A 94 -1.64 9.83 2.52
N ALA A 95 -1.35 11.07 2.93
CA ALA A 95 -0.49 11.95 2.16
C ALA A 95 0.90 11.29 2.05
N THR A 96 1.48 11.29 0.85
CA THR A 96 2.86 10.82 0.63
C THR A 96 3.77 11.94 0.16
N ASP A 97 3.19 13.01 -0.40
CA ASP A 97 3.87 14.25 -0.76
C ASP A 97 3.10 15.44 -0.20
N LEU A 98 3.64 16.08 0.83
CA LEU A 98 3.03 17.24 1.49
C LEU A 98 2.84 18.45 0.56
N LYS A 99 3.56 18.54 -0.57
CA LYS A 99 3.36 19.63 -1.51
C LYS A 99 2.04 19.48 -2.27
N ARG A 100 1.66 18.25 -2.58
CA ARG A 100 0.49 17.90 -3.40
C ARG A 100 -0.72 17.47 -2.58
N ASP A 101 -0.50 16.67 -1.54
CA ASP A 101 -1.53 15.96 -0.79
C ASP A 101 -1.94 16.78 0.44
N ARG A 102 -2.74 17.83 0.24
CA ARG A 102 -3.05 18.86 1.28
C ARG A 102 -4.31 18.57 2.11
N PRO A 103 -4.43 19.18 3.30
CA PRO A 103 -5.70 19.27 4.03
C PRO A 103 -6.78 20.11 3.30
N PRO A 104 -8.08 19.86 3.56
CA PRO A 104 -8.62 18.82 4.43
C PRO A 104 -8.75 17.45 3.74
N GLN A 105 -8.35 17.32 2.47
CA GLN A 105 -8.50 16.08 1.70
C GLN A 105 -7.65 14.93 2.24
N PHE A 106 -6.50 15.25 2.84
CA PHE A 106 -5.61 14.30 3.50
C PHE A 106 -5.48 14.62 4.99
N GLN A 107 -6.07 13.77 5.83
CA GLN A 107 -6.01 13.92 7.29
C GLN A 107 -4.73 13.34 7.91
N LEU A 108 -4.17 12.33 7.25
CA LEU A 108 -3.05 11.53 7.74
C LEU A 108 -1.88 11.67 6.76
N TYR A 109 -0.66 11.53 7.27
CA TYR A 109 0.58 11.60 6.51
C TYR A 109 1.44 10.37 6.77
N LEU A 110 2.05 9.84 5.71
CA LEU A 110 3.06 8.78 5.79
C LEU A 110 4.43 9.43 6.00
N GLU A 111 4.87 9.53 7.26
CA GLU A 111 6.07 10.26 7.64
C GLU A 111 7.34 9.75 6.96
N ASN A 112 7.41 8.43 6.75
CA ASN A 112 8.57 7.77 6.15
C ASN A 112 8.38 7.47 4.65
N SER A 113 7.55 8.24 3.93
CA SER A 113 7.25 8.04 2.51
C SER A 113 8.50 8.04 1.62
N GLU A 114 9.46 8.94 1.88
CA GLU A 114 10.72 9.03 1.13
C GLU A 114 11.57 7.77 1.24
N SER A 115 11.69 7.21 2.45
CA SER A 115 12.42 5.94 2.70
C SER A 115 11.77 4.73 2.02
N LEU A 116 10.51 4.87 1.62
CA LEU A 116 9.69 3.86 0.98
C LEU A 116 9.48 4.18 -0.52
N GLY A 117 10.19 5.15 -1.10
CA GLY A 117 9.90 5.75 -2.41
C GLY A 117 9.66 4.77 -3.57
N ASP A 118 10.38 3.64 -3.59
CA ASP A 118 10.21 2.59 -4.61
C ASP A 118 8.87 1.84 -4.51
N LEU A 119 8.15 1.96 -3.38
CA LEU A 119 6.87 1.29 -3.14
C LEU A 119 5.69 2.02 -3.76
N PHE A 120 5.80 3.35 -3.93
CA PHE A 120 4.69 4.22 -4.31
C PHE A 120 4.86 4.82 -5.70
N SER A 121 6.04 4.68 -6.30
CA SER A 121 6.28 4.95 -7.72
C SER A 121 5.62 3.86 -8.57
N VAL A 122 4.40 4.12 -9.05
CA VAL A 122 3.71 3.22 -9.97
C VAL A 122 4.44 3.19 -11.33
N GLY A 123 5.05 2.04 -11.63
CA GLY A 123 5.14 1.43 -12.95
C GLY A 123 5.68 2.26 -14.12
N SER A 124 7.00 2.22 -14.34
CA SER A 124 7.51 2.22 -15.72
C SER A 124 7.20 0.86 -16.34
N VAL A 125 6.23 0.83 -17.25
CA VAL A 125 6.15 -0.24 -18.25
C VAL A 125 7.42 -0.10 -19.09
N PRO A 126 8.30 -1.12 -19.20
CA PRO A 126 9.34 -1.07 -20.22
C PRO A 126 8.64 -1.12 -21.58
N SER A 127 8.98 -0.15 -22.42
CA SER A 127 8.62 -0.08 -23.84
C SER A 127 8.94 -1.38 -24.57
#